data_AF-A0AAD7S3R2-F1
#
_entry.id   AF-A0AAD7S3R2-F1
#
_cell.length_a   1.000
_cell.length_b   1.000
_cell.length_c   1.000
_cell.angle_alpha   90.00
_cell.angle_beta   90.00
_cell.angle_gamma   90.00
#
_symmetry.space_group_name_H-M   'P 1'
#
loop_
_entity.id
_entity.type
_entity.pdbx_description
1 polymer ?
#
loop_
_entity_poly.entity_id
_entity_poly.type
_entity_poly.pdbx_seq_one_letter_code
_entity_poly.pdbx_strand_id
1 'polypeptide(L)'
;MMEVLAVVVEEPILKSMQASVDIEADQDGSANTIVSAIKEVLGKINILTQKLLGLGTDGTAVMTGQRNGVAKQLSEAFPWMVSVACAAHWLALACKDASSAVPYMTTFKEHFAAAPRLFS
;
A
#
# COMPACT_ATOMS: atom_id res chain seq x y z
N MET A 1 8.74 -1.56 -6.20
CA MET A 1 7.78 -0.56 -6.70
C MET A 1 6.57 -0.67 -5.80
N MET A 2 6.36 0.32 -4.93
CA MET A 2 5.31 0.33 -3.91
C MET A 2 4.31 1.40 -4.33
N GLU A 3 3.12 0.99 -4.77
CA GLU A 3 2.08 1.92 -5.19
C GLU A 3 1.24 2.32 -3.96
N VAL A 4 1.30 3.61 -3.59
CA VAL A 4 0.43 4.21 -2.58
C VAL A 4 -0.62 5.02 -3.32
N LEU A 5 -1.88 4.61 -3.24
CA LEU A 5 -2.99 5.37 -3.83
C LEU A 5 -3.60 6.28 -2.76
N ALA A 6 -3.27 7.56 -2.78
CA ALA A 6 -3.90 8.56 -1.92
C ALA A 6 -5.08 9.24 -2.66
N VAL A 7 -6.26 9.27 -2.05
CA VAL A 7 -7.44 9.97 -2.59
C VAL A 7 -7.71 11.22 -1.75
N VAL A 8 -7.63 12.37 -2.41
CA VAL A 8 -7.89 13.69 -1.82
C VAL A 8 -9.20 14.22 -2.39
N VAL A 9 -10.09 14.70 -1.51
CA VAL A 9 -11.40 15.21 -1.89
C VAL A 9 -11.45 16.72 -1.60
N GLU A 10 -11.87 17.51 -2.59
CA GLU A 10 -12.13 18.94 -2.43
C GLU A 10 -13.62 19.23 -2.74
N GLU A 11 -14.33 19.84 -1.79
CA GLU A 11 -15.77 20.13 -1.82
C GLU A 11 -16.08 21.44 -2.60
N PRO A 12 -17.23 21.53 -3.32
CA PRO A 12 -18.55 21.26 -2.73
C PRO A 12 -19.42 20.16 -3.36
N ILE A 13 -19.02 19.52 -4.48
CA ILE A 13 -19.88 18.53 -5.18
C ILE A 13 -19.08 17.44 -5.94
N LEU A 14 -18.21 16.66 -5.30
CA LEU A 14 -17.55 15.50 -5.95
C LEU A 14 -16.77 15.82 -7.25
N LYS A 15 -15.70 16.62 -7.17
CA LYS A 15 -14.61 16.53 -8.16
C LYS A 15 -13.46 15.72 -7.53
N SER A 16 -13.30 14.48 -7.97
CA SER A 16 -12.14 13.66 -7.60
C SER A 16 -10.88 14.24 -8.27
N MET A 17 -10.02 14.90 -7.50
CA MET A 17 -8.68 15.24 -7.97
C MET A 17 -7.79 14.01 -7.79
N GLN A 18 -7.63 13.21 -8.85
CA GLN A 18 -6.58 12.20 -8.91
C GLN A 18 -5.30 12.89 -9.34
N ALA A 19 -4.46 13.25 -8.38
CA ALA A 19 -3.05 13.53 -8.64
C ALA A 19 -2.28 12.24 -8.33
N SER A 20 -1.76 11.56 -9.36
CA SER A 20 -0.76 10.52 -9.17
C SER A 20 0.57 11.21 -8.90
N VAL A 21 1.06 11.10 -7.67
CA VAL A 21 2.40 11.56 -7.32
C VAL A 21 3.19 10.34 -6.89
N ASP A 22 4.32 10.11 -7.53
CA ASP A 22 5.24 9.07 -7.14
C ASP A 22 5.92 9.46 -5.84
N ILE A 23 5.88 8.56 -4.86
CA ILE A 23 6.52 8.73 -3.57
C ILE A 23 7.77 7.88 -3.57
N GLU A 24 8.92 8.53 -3.72
CA GLU A 24 10.22 7.90 -3.51
C GLU A 24 10.55 7.97 -2.02
N ALA A 25 10.41 6.85 -1.33
CA ALA A 25 10.91 6.70 0.03
C ALA A 25 12.39 6.28 -0.02
N ASP A 26 13.23 6.92 0.79
CA ASP A 26 14.66 6.62 0.93
C ASP A 26 14.91 5.16 1.41
N GLN A 27 16.17 4.73 1.34
CA GLN A 27 16.68 3.35 1.33
C GLN A 27 16.17 2.39 2.42
N ASP A 28 15.65 2.89 3.54
CA ASP A 28 15.27 2.06 4.69
C ASP A 28 13.84 1.48 4.62
N GLY A 29 12.97 2.00 3.72
CA GLY A 29 11.59 1.51 3.58
C GLY A 29 10.76 1.55 4.88
N SER A 30 11.18 2.35 5.86
CA SER A 30 10.54 2.45 7.17
C SER A 30 9.27 3.31 7.13
N ALA A 31 8.33 3.02 8.02
CA ALA A 31 7.05 3.75 8.09
C ALA A 31 7.27 5.26 8.27
N ASN A 32 8.26 5.67 9.07
CA ASN A 32 8.57 7.09 9.30
C ASN A 32 9.05 7.79 8.03
N THR A 33 9.90 7.12 7.24
CA THR A 33 10.43 7.62 5.97
C THR A 33 9.29 7.83 4.97
N ILE A 34 8.40 6.85 4.87
CA ILE A 34 7.23 6.89 3.97
C ILE A 34 6.26 8.01 4.38
N VAL A 35 5.95 8.14 5.68
CA VAL A 35 5.08 9.22 6.19
C VAL A 35 5.67 10.60 5.92
N SER A 36 7.00 10.74 6.07
CA SER A 36 7.69 12.00 5.83
C SER A 36 7.65 12.38 4.35
N ALA A 37 7.91 11.41 3.46
CA ALA A 37 7.81 11.60 2.01
C ALA A 37 6.38 11.96 1.58
N ILE A 38 5.35 11.30 2.14
CA ILE A 38 3.94 11.63 1.90
C ILE A 38 3.63 13.07 2.31
N LYS A 39 4.06 13.49 3.51
CA LYS A 39 3.83 14.87 4.00
C LYS A 39 4.54 15.91 3.13
N GLU A 40 5.76 15.63 2.68
CA GLU A 40 6.50 16.52 1.78
C GLU A 40 5.77 16.69 0.44
N VAL A 41 5.31 15.58 -0.15
CA VAL A 41 4.52 15.59 -1.38
C VAL A 41 3.24 16.38 -1.20
N LEU A 42 2.48 16.12 -0.13
CA LEU A 42 1.24 16.85 0.19
C LEU A 42 1.49 18.36 0.35
N GLY A 43 2.62 18.75 0.93
CA GLY A 43 3.05 20.14 1.03
C GLY A 43 3.34 20.79 -0.31
N LYS A 44 4.02 20.06 -1.23
CA LYS A 44 4.31 20.56 -2.60
C LYS A 44 3.05 20.80 -3.42
N ILE A 45 2.04 19.94 -3.26
CA ILE A 45 0.75 20.05 -3.95
C ILE A 45 -0.28 20.94 -3.21
N ASN A 46 0.15 21.59 -2.12
CA ASN A 46 -0.65 22.50 -1.30
C ASN A 46 -2.00 21.90 -0.83
N ILE A 47 -2.02 20.59 -0.59
CA ILE A 47 -3.21 19.91 -0.07
C ILE A 47 -3.26 20.17 1.43
N LEU A 48 -4.27 20.94 1.84
CA LEU A 48 -4.55 21.20 3.24
C LEU A 48 -4.69 19.86 4.00
N THR A 49 -4.14 19.83 5.21
CA THR A 49 -4.13 18.68 6.12
C THR A 49 -5.53 18.15 6.49
N GLN A 50 -6.60 18.78 6.00
CA GLN A 50 -8.00 18.43 6.24
C GLN A 50 -8.68 17.75 5.04
N LYS A 51 -8.01 17.62 3.89
CA LYS A 51 -8.63 17.13 2.64
C LYS A 51 -8.26 15.68 2.27
N LEU A 52 -7.33 15.06 2.98
CA LEU A 52 -6.98 13.66 2.77
C LEU A 52 -8.02 12.75 3.43
N LEU A 53 -8.77 12.02 2.61
CA LEU A 53 -9.86 11.16 3.07
C LEU A 53 -9.55 9.67 2.95
N GLY A 54 -8.71 9.27 1.99
CA GLY A 54 -8.47 7.86 1.68
C GLY A 54 -7.01 7.53 1.45
N LEU A 55 -6.56 6.41 2.02
CA LEU A 55 -5.23 5.84 1.80
C LEU A 55 -5.33 4.36 1.42
N GLY A 56 -5.02 4.03 0.17
CA GLY A 56 -4.87 2.67 -0.34
C GLY A 56 -3.43 2.18 -0.22
N THR A 57 -3.20 1.02 0.40
CA THR A 57 -1.85 0.46 0.59
C THR A 57 -1.80 -1.03 0.25
N ASP A 58 -0.60 -1.56 -0.01
CA ASP A 58 -0.37 -2.98 -0.30
C ASP A 58 -0.64 -3.93 0.89
N GLY A 59 -0.97 -3.40 2.07
CA GLY A 59 -1.34 -4.20 3.22
C GLY A 59 -0.16 -4.71 4.05
N THR A 60 1.08 -4.37 3.70
CA THR A 60 2.27 -4.80 4.46
C THR A 60 2.26 -4.24 5.89
N ALA A 61 2.97 -4.91 6.82
CA ALA A 61 3.00 -4.50 8.22
C ALA A 61 3.54 -3.08 8.44
N VAL A 62 4.44 -2.61 7.56
CA VAL A 62 4.95 -1.24 7.55
C VAL A 62 3.82 -0.24 7.25
N MET A 63 2.89 -0.59 6.37
CA MET A 63 1.80 0.28 5.96
C MET A 63 0.60 0.21 6.92
N THR A 64 0.22 -1.00 7.36
CA THR A 64 -1.01 -1.26 8.13
C THR A 64 -0.79 -1.51 9.63
N GLY A 65 0.44 -1.45 10.11
CA GLY A 65 0.79 -1.73 11.51
C GLY A 65 -0.01 -0.88 12.50
N GLN A 66 -0.62 -1.52 13.50
CA GLN A 66 -1.53 -0.86 14.44
C GLN A 66 -0.86 0.21 15.33
N ARG A 67 0.44 0.08 15.60
CA ARG A 67 1.19 0.98 16.49
C ARG A 67 1.99 2.03 15.73
N ASN A 68 2.78 1.59 14.76
CA ASN A 68 3.74 2.45 14.05
C ASN A 68 3.57 2.39 12.52
N GLY A 69 2.48 1.82 12.00
CA GLY A 69 2.27 1.75 10.56
C GLY A 69 1.99 3.12 9.93
N VAL A 70 2.26 3.25 8.63
CA VAL A 70 2.02 4.49 7.87
C VAL A 70 0.57 4.97 8.01
N ALA A 71 -0.40 4.07 7.88
CA ALA A 71 -1.81 4.40 8.04
C ALA A 71 -2.12 4.93 9.45
N LYS A 72 -1.52 4.34 10.49
CA LYS A 72 -1.72 4.77 11.88
C LYS A 72 -1.15 6.17 12.11
N GLN A 73 0.10 6.41 11.70
CA GLN A 73 0.75 7.71 11.86
C GLN A 73 0.04 8.82 11.08
N LEU A 74 -0.45 8.51 9.88
CA LEU A 74 -1.22 9.50 9.13
C LEU A 74 -2.62 9.69 9.72
N SER A 75 -3.28 8.67 10.27
CA SER A 75 -4.59 8.85 10.92
C SER A 75 -4.55 9.82 12.11
N GLU A 76 -3.40 9.96 12.77
CA GLU A 76 -3.19 10.94 13.84
C GLU A 76 -3.12 12.38 13.32
N ALA A 77 -2.57 12.57 12.12
CA ALA A 77 -2.55 13.87 11.44
C ALA A 77 -3.85 14.16 10.67
N PHE A 78 -4.55 13.12 10.24
CA PHE A 78 -5.74 13.14 9.39
C PHE A 78 -6.85 12.27 10.00
N PRO A 79 -7.61 12.77 11.00
CA PRO A 79 -8.56 11.97 11.77
C PRO A 79 -9.69 11.34 10.94
N TRP A 80 -10.01 11.96 9.80
CA TRP A 80 -11.08 11.52 8.89
C TRP A 80 -10.60 10.54 7.82
N MET A 81 -9.31 10.22 7.80
CA MET A 81 -8.76 9.35 6.78
C MET A 81 -9.14 7.89 7.02
N VAL A 82 -9.67 7.26 5.98
CA VAL A 82 -9.91 5.83 5.89
C VAL A 82 -8.72 5.17 5.18
N SER A 83 -8.10 4.19 5.83
CA SER A 83 -7.09 3.34 5.20
C SER A 83 -7.70 2.04 4.70
N VAL A 84 -7.39 1.68 3.46
CA VAL A 84 -7.84 0.45 2.81
C VAL A 84 -6.61 -0.35 2.36
N ALA A 85 -6.55 -1.61 2.77
CA ALA A 85 -5.55 -2.54 2.25
C ALA A 85 -5.99 -3.10 0.89
N CYS A 86 -5.03 -3.36 0.01
CA CYS A 86 -5.28 -3.85 -1.32
C CYS A 86 -5.90 -5.26 -1.29
N ALA A 87 -7.13 -5.38 -1.78
CA ALA A 87 -7.84 -6.65 -1.87
C ALA A 87 -7.10 -7.67 -2.76
N ALA A 88 -6.41 -7.21 -3.81
CA ALA A 88 -5.62 -8.08 -4.68
C ALA A 88 -4.41 -8.68 -3.94
N HIS A 89 -3.75 -7.89 -3.09
CA HIS A 89 -2.65 -8.40 -2.26
C HIS A 89 -3.16 -9.40 -1.23
N TRP A 90 -4.29 -9.11 -0.58
CA TRP A 90 -4.95 -10.04 0.34
C TRP A 90 -5.35 -11.36 -0.33
N LEU A 91 -5.92 -11.31 -1.53
CA LEU A 91 -6.27 -12.52 -2.28
C LEU A 91 -5.02 -13.32 -2.66
N ALA A 92 -3.96 -12.65 -3.12
CA ALA A 92 -2.69 -13.31 -3.43
C ALA A 92 -2.10 -14.00 -2.20
N LEU A 93 -2.17 -13.36 -1.02
CA LEU A 93 -1.71 -13.93 0.24
C LEU A 93 -2.56 -15.14 0.65
N ALA A 94 -3.89 -15.04 0.58
CA ALA A 94 -4.79 -16.16 0.87
C ALA A 94 -4.54 -17.36 -0.06
N CYS A 95 -4.33 -17.12 -1.36
CA CYS A 95 -3.96 -18.17 -2.32
C CYS A 95 -2.61 -18.79 -1.98
N LYS A 96 -1.62 -17.98 -1.58
CA LYS A 96 -0.31 -18.47 -1.14
C LYS A 96 -0.43 -19.36 0.11
N ASP A 97 -1.19 -18.94 1.11
CA ASP A 97 -1.39 -19.69 2.35
C ASP A 97 -2.16 -20.99 2.10
N ALA A 98 -3.26 -20.93 1.33
CA ALA A 98 -4.02 -22.10 0.92
C ALA A 98 -3.15 -23.09 0.12
N SER A 99 -2.30 -22.58 -0.79
CA SER A 99 -1.37 -23.44 -1.54
C SER A 99 -0.34 -24.10 -0.63
N SER A 100 0.03 -23.47 0.48
CA SER A 100 1.02 -24.02 1.42
C SER A 100 0.42 -25.06 2.36
N ALA A 101 -0.90 -25.03 2.56
CA ALA A 101 -1.66 -26.04 3.31
C ALA A 101 -1.93 -27.33 2.51
N VAL A 102 -1.66 -27.34 1.19
CA VAL A 102 -1.82 -28.51 0.32
C VAL A 102 -0.43 -29.11 0.04
N PRO A 103 -0.05 -30.24 0.65
CA PRO A 103 1.31 -30.79 0.53
C PRO A 103 1.75 -31.07 -0.92
N TYR A 104 0.81 -31.52 -1.76
CA TYR A 104 1.04 -31.76 -3.18
C TYR A 104 1.48 -30.49 -3.94
N MET A 105 1.02 -29.31 -3.50
CA MET A 105 1.33 -28.05 -4.16
C MET A 105 2.79 -27.63 -3.93
N THR A 106 3.43 -28.12 -2.88
CA THR A 106 4.88 -27.97 -2.66
C THR A 106 5.67 -28.75 -3.69
N THR A 107 5.33 -30.03 -3.89
CA THR A 107 5.95 -30.89 -4.93
C THR A 107 5.73 -30.33 -6.33
N PHE A 108 4.54 -29.82 -6.62
CA PHE A 108 4.24 -29.15 -7.88
C PHE A 108 5.14 -27.93 -8.10
N LYS A 109 5.28 -27.05 -7.09
CA LYS A 109 6.17 -25.87 -7.14
C LYS A 109 7.63 -26.26 -7.38
N GLU A 110 8.12 -27.31 -6.73
CA GLU A 110 9.49 -27.80 -6.90
C GLU A 110 9.76 -28.28 -8.32
N HIS A 111 8.86 -29.09 -8.90
CA HIS A 111 8.99 -29.55 -10.28
C HIS A 111 8.88 -28.41 -11.29
N PHE A 112 8.00 -27.44 -11.06
CA PHE A 112 7.87 -26.27 -11.93
C PHE A 112 9.10 -25.36 -11.84
N ALA A 113 9.64 -25.14 -10.63
CA ALA A 113 10.85 -24.33 -10.43
C ALA A 113 12.11 -25.01 -11.01
N ALA A 114 12.15 -26.35 -11.01
CA ALA A 114 13.21 -27.14 -11.63
C ALA A 114 13.13 -27.22 -13.16
N ALA A 115 12.11 -26.62 -13.80
CA ALA A 115 11.95 -26.56 -15.24
C ALA A 115 12.21 -25.15 -15.81
N PRO A 116 13.43 -24.59 -15.72
CA PRO A 116 13.73 -23.23 -16.18
C PRO A 116 13.76 -23.06 -17.72
N ARG A 117 13.24 -24.01 -18.51
CA ARG A 117 13.41 -24.02 -19.99
C ARG A 117 12.13 -24.08 -20.83
N LEU A 118 10.94 -24.03 -20.24
CA LEU A 118 9.69 -24.22 -21.00
C LEU A 118 8.95 -22.93 -21.37
N PHE A 119 9.40 -21.76 -20.88
CA PHE A 119 8.77 -20.47 -21.19
C PHE A 119 9.81 -19.36 -21.46
N SER A 120 10.78 -19.63 -22.34
CA SER A 120 11.59 -18.60 -23.02
C SER A 120 11.23 -18.52 -24.49
#